data_AF-A0A1G0LE10-F1
#
_entry.id   AF-A0A1G0LE10-F1
#
_cell.length_a   1.000
_cell.length_b   1.000
_cell.length_c   1.000
_cell.angle_alpha   90.00
_cell.angle_beta   90.00
_cell.angle_gamma   90.00
#
_symmetry.space_group_name_H-M   'P 1'
#
loop_
_entity.id
_entity.type
_entity.pdbx_description
1 polymer ?
#
loop_
_entity_poly.entity_id
_entity_poly.type
_entity_poly.pdbx_seq_one_letter_code
_entity_poly.pdbx_strand_id
1 'polypeptide(L)'
;MLRSVATGSSSFTTFLQVAPRLLSVARHMRPTWHLPALAAVDAAFVRTHEIRGIIWDVDGVLTGDRRPRLEAEAEGPFRALVAMPGLAHVVLSNAGEERYRQLGEMFPEVPILRGYTLRTETLLRRLHRGRDSWTADELEARLAAGARVIRKPSAALVDYAVRELGCERAVVVMVGDQYLTDVAGANLGGVRSIKLPTLARATFRPEVRFSQWLEAVLYVLFY
;
A
#
# COMPACT_ATOMS: atom_id res chain seq x y z
N MET A 1 3.89 22.03 -24.74
CA MET A 1 2.47 21.70 -24.47
C MET A 1 2.29 20.19 -24.27
N LEU A 2 2.98 19.58 -23.30
CA LEU A 2 2.86 18.15 -22.96
C LEU A 2 2.85 18.01 -21.43
N ARG A 3 1.77 18.52 -20.81
CA ARG A 3 1.42 18.26 -19.41
C ARG A 3 0.21 17.33 -19.41
N SER A 4 0.40 16.03 -19.65
CA SER A 4 -0.65 15.01 -19.40
C SER A 4 -0.13 13.57 -19.58
N VAL A 5 0.91 13.16 -18.84
CA VAL A 5 1.23 11.72 -18.70
C VAL A 5 1.80 11.44 -17.30
N ALA A 6 1.06 11.77 -16.24
CA ALA A 6 1.28 11.25 -14.88
C ALA A 6 0.13 11.60 -13.92
N THR A 7 -1.09 11.85 -14.42
CA THR A 7 -2.22 12.12 -13.54
C THR A 7 -2.62 10.82 -12.84
N GLY A 8 -2.49 10.83 -11.52
CA GLY A 8 -2.81 9.70 -10.65
C GLY A 8 -4.16 9.10 -11.00
N SER A 9 -4.15 7.82 -11.39
CA SER A 9 -5.37 7.13 -11.79
C SER A 9 -6.30 6.93 -10.59
N SER A 10 -7.60 7.05 -10.86
CA SER A 10 -8.68 6.77 -9.94
C SER A 10 -8.66 5.30 -9.46
N SER A 11 -9.16 5.02 -8.25
CA SER A 11 -9.43 3.66 -7.75
C SER A 11 -10.33 2.86 -8.71
N PHE A 12 -11.15 3.54 -9.51
CA PHE A 12 -11.92 2.96 -10.60
C PHE A 12 -11.04 2.26 -11.65
N THR A 13 -9.86 2.80 -11.96
CA THR A 13 -8.91 2.15 -12.87
C THR A 13 -8.35 0.86 -12.28
N THR A 14 -8.11 0.82 -10.96
CA THR A 14 -7.71 -0.41 -10.25
C THR A 14 -8.82 -1.45 -10.31
N PHE A 15 -10.08 -1.04 -10.13
CA PHE A 15 -11.23 -1.93 -10.28
C PHE A 15 -11.34 -2.48 -11.71
N LEU A 16 -11.26 -1.64 -12.74
CA LEU A 16 -11.27 -2.07 -14.14
C LEU A 16 -10.11 -3.01 -14.47
N GLN A 17 -8.94 -2.79 -13.86
CA GLN A 17 -7.78 -3.68 -14.00
C GLN A 17 -8.01 -5.05 -13.34
N VAL A 18 -8.77 -5.10 -12.25
CA VAL A 18 -9.09 -6.33 -11.52
C VAL A 18 -10.31 -7.05 -12.11
N ALA A 19 -11.22 -6.36 -12.79
CA ALA A 19 -12.48 -6.89 -13.32
C ALA A 19 -12.33 -8.23 -14.10
N PRO A 20 -11.34 -8.40 -15.01
CA PRO A 20 -11.16 -9.67 -15.73
C PRO A 20 -10.75 -10.85 -14.83
N ARG A 21 -10.21 -10.57 -13.64
CA ARG A 21 -9.74 -11.56 -12.66
C ARG A 21 -10.52 -11.50 -11.35
N LEU A 22 -11.68 -10.84 -11.35
CA LEU A 22 -12.40 -10.46 -10.13
C LEU A 22 -12.71 -11.68 -9.26
N LEU A 23 -13.18 -12.79 -9.85
CA LEU A 23 -13.46 -14.03 -9.10
C LEU A 23 -12.20 -14.64 -8.46
N SER A 24 -11.06 -14.56 -9.15
CA SER A 24 -9.79 -15.06 -8.61
C SER A 24 -9.28 -14.18 -7.48
N VAL A 25 -9.37 -12.85 -7.62
CA VAL A 25 -8.96 -11.90 -6.59
C VAL A 25 -9.92 -11.93 -5.40
N ALA A 26 -11.22 -12.12 -5.64
CA ALA A 26 -12.24 -12.21 -4.59
C ALA A 26 -11.96 -13.32 -3.58
N ARG A 27 -11.45 -14.47 -4.04
CA ARG A 27 -11.00 -15.58 -3.18
C ARG A 27 -9.83 -15.23 -2.23
N HIS A 28 -9.19 -14.08 -2.45
CA HIS A 28 -8.07 -13.59 -1.66
C HIS A 28 -8.46 -12.36 -0.82
N MET A 29 -9.75 -12.00 -0.71
CA MET A 29 -10.17 -10.82 0.05
C MET A 29 -10.42 -11.06 1.55
N ARG A 30 -10.23 -12.29 2.06
CA ARG A 30 -10.38 -12.59 3.50
C ARG A 30 -9.14 -12.13 4.29
N PRO A 31 -9.24 -11.12 5.18
CA PRO A 31 -8.08 -10.70 5.95
C PRO A 31 -7.74 -11.70 7.06
N THR A 32 -6.51 -11.62 7.56
CA THR A 32 -6.14 -12.35 8.78
C THR A 32 -6.85 -11.78 10.01
N TRP A 33 -6.92 -10.44 10.10
CA TRP A 33 -7.64 -9.74 11.16
C TRP A 33 -8.42 -8.54 10.65
N HIS A 34 -9.60 -8.33 11.22
CA HIS A 34 -10.30 -7.05 11.20
C HIS A 34 -10.07 -6.36 12.55
N LEU A 35 -9.49 -5.16 12.50
CA LEU A 35 -9.30 -4.35 13.70
C LEU A 35 -10.10 -3.06 13.59
N PRO A 36 -10.66 -2.54 14.70
CA PRO A 36 -11.55 -1.39 14.67
C PRO A 36 -10.82 -0.07 14.37
N ALA A 37 -9.52 0.01 14.62
CA ALA A 37 -8.70 1.18 14.39
C ALA A 37 -7.21 0.81 14.39
N LEU A 38 -6.35 1.70 13.88
CA LEU A 38 -4.89 1.53 13.94
C LEU A 38 -4.38 1.42 15.38
N ALA A 39 -5.03 2.09 16.34
CA ALA A 39 -4.68 2.02 17.77
C ALA A 39 -4.77 0.59 18.36
N ALA A 40 -5.52 -0.32 17.73
CA ALA A 40 -5.57 -1.73 18.14
C ALA A 40 -4.34 -2.53 17.68
N VAL A 41 -3.51 -1.99 16.77
CA VAL A 41 -2.20 -2.54 16.41
C VAL A 41 -1.17 -1.96 17.37
N ASP A 42 -1.23 -2.38 18.63
CA ASP A 42 -0.29 -1.94 19.66
C ASP A 42 0.88 -2.91 19.84
N ALA A 43 1.79 -2.59 20.76
CA ALA A 43 2.95 -3.43 21.04
C ALA A 43 2.58 -4.82 21.59
N ALA A 44 1.44 -4.96 22.28
CA ALA A 44 0.96 -6.25 22.76
C ALA A 44 0.46 -7.10 21.58
N PHE A 45 -0.33 -6.51 20.67
CA PHE A 45 -0.77 -7.15 19.44
C PHE A 45 0.43 -7.62 18.60
N VAL A 46 1.44 -6.75 18.40
CA VAL A 46 2.66 -7.09 17.66
C VAL A 46 3.40 -8.27 18.27
N ARG A 47 3.60 -8.28 19.60
CA ARG A 47 4.30 -9.38 20.28
C ARG A 47 3.51 -10.69 20.26
N THR A 48 2.22 -10.63 20.59
CA THR A 48 1.33 -11.82 20.63
C THR A 48 1.26 -12.53 19.29
N HIS A 49 1.31 -11.77 18.20
CA HIS A 49 1.26 -12.32 16.84
C HIS A 49 2.64 -12.41 16.18
N GLU A 50 3.72 -12.24 16.92
CA GLU A 50 5.10 -12.39 16.40
C GLU A 50 5.35 -11.56 15.12
N ILE A 51 4.80 -10.35 15.05
CA ILE A 51 4.98 -9.48 13.89
C ILE A 51 6.38 -8.84 13.99
N ARG A 52 7.16 -8.97 12.92
CA ARG A 52 8.50 -8.36 12.79
C ARG A 52 8.63 -7.42 11.61
N GLY A 53 7.68 -7.45 10.67
CA GLY A 53 7.65 -6.54 9.54
C GLY A 53 6.24 -6.03 9.24
N ILE A 54 6.10 -4.73 8.98
CA ILE A 54 4.84 -4.10 8.59
C ILE A 54 4.97 -3.46 7.21
N ILE A 55 4.03 -3.81 6.33
CA ILE A 55 3.81 -3.15 5.03
C ILE A 55 2.62 -2.20 5.20
N TRP A 56 2.87 -0.91 5.02
CA TRP A 56 1.86 0.13 5.18
C TRP A 56 1.21 0.51 3.85
N ASP A 57 -0.12 0.46 3.78
CA ASP A 57 -0.84 1.44 2.97
C ASP A 57 -0.85 2.82 3.66
N VAL A 58 -1.22 3.89 2.94
CA VAL A 58 -1.17 5.26 3.45
C VAL A 58 -2.52 5.95 3.39
N ASP A 59 -3.09 6.11 2.19
CA ASP A 59 -4.31 6.89 2.01
C ASP A 59 -5.51 6.04 2.46
N GLY A 60 -6.04 6.32 3.65
CA GLY A 60 -7.12 5.57 4.28
C GLY A 60 -6.68 4.83 5.55
N VAL A 61 -5.36 4.74 5.77
CA VAL A 61 -4.74 4.14 6.97
C VAL A 61 -4.04 5.19 7.83
N LEU A 62 -3.18 6.02 7.22
CA LEU A 62 -2.34 7.01 7.89
C LEU A 62 -2.79 8.45 7.58
N THR A 63 -3.34 8.69 6.38
CA THR A 63 -3.81 10.00 5.93
C THR A 63 -5.21 9.89 5.31
N GLY A 64 -5.95 11.01 5.19
CA GLY A 64 -7.05 11.11 4.21
C GLY A 64 -6.55 11.12 2.75
N ASP A 65 -7.45 11.23 1.76
CA ASP A 65 -7.12 11.12 0.32
C ASP A 65 -6.03 12.13 -0.10
N ARG A 66 -4.80 11.65 -0.23
CA ARG A 66 -3.58 12.41 -0.56
C ARG A 66 -3.34 13.64 0.32
N ARG A 67 -3.79 13.61 1.57
CA ARG A 67 -3.48 14.71 2.49
C ARG A 67 -1.99 14.74 2.82
N PRO A 68 -1.39 15.93 2.99
CA PRO A 68 0.04 16.08 3.22
C PRO A 68 0.45 15.87 4.69
N ARG A 69 -0.45 15.35 5.53
CA ARG A 69 -0.22 15.15 6.96
C ARG A 69 -0.91 13.89 7.44
N LEU A 70 -0.33 13.27 8.47
CA LEU A 70 -0.96 12.22 9.25
C LEU A 70 -2.25 12.74 9.87
N GLU A 71 -3.22 11.85 9.98
CA GLU A 71 -4.46 12.12 10.69
C GLU A 71 -4.24 11.84 12.18
N ALA A 72 -4.89 12.63 13.05
CA ALA A 72 -4.60 12.65 14.48
C ALA A 72 -4.75 11.26 15.13
N GLU A 73 -5.75 10.50 14.68
CA GLU A 73 -6.03 9.13 15.17
C GLU A 73 -4.96 8.11 14.76
N ALA A 74 -4.21 8.37 13.69
CA ALA A 74 -3.17 7.48 13.18
C ALA A 74 -1.77 7.86 13.69
N GLU A 75 -1.50 9.14 13.94
CA GLU A 75 -0.15 9.64 14.22
C GLU A 75 0.50 8.98 15.45
N GLY A 76 -0.19 8.94 16.58
CA GLY A 76 0.32 8.32 17.82
C GLY A 76 0.64 6.84 17.64
N PRO A 77 -0.34 5.99 17.25
CA PRO A 77 -0.11 4.58 17.00
C PRO A 77 0.99 4.29 15.98
N PHE A 78 1.01 5.01 14.85
CA PHE A 78 2.03 4.83 13.82
C PHE A 78 3.43 5.15 14.34
N ARG A 79 3.62 6.28 15.01
CA ARG A 79 4.93 6.66 15.58
C ARG A 79 5.39 5.67 16.65
N ALA A 80 4.48 5.17 17.48
CA ALA A 80 4.81 4.18 18.49
C ALA A 80 5.31 2.87 17.87
N LEU A 81 4.68 2.42 16.77
CA LEU A 81 5.11 1.24 16.03
C LEU A 81 6.46 1.45 15.34
N VAL A 82 6.65 2.57 14.64
CA VAL A 82 7.92 2.90 13.97
C VAL A 82 9.10 3.00 14.95
N ALA A 83 8.84 3.43 16.18
CA ALA A 83 9.84 3.48 17.24
C ALA A 83 10.11 2.13 17.92
N MET A 84 9.33 1.08 17.62
CA MET A 84 9.44 -0.21 18.28
C MET A 84 10.70 -0.96 17.82
N PRO A 85 11.63 -1.30 18.73
CA PRO A 85 12.85 -2.02 18.36
C PRO A 85 12.55 -3.39 17.74
N GLY A 86 13.22 -3.70 16.63
CA GLY A 86 13.07 -4.98 15.94
C GLY A 86 11.82 -5.12 15.07
N LEU A 87 11.03 -4.05 14.93
CA LEU A 87 9.91 -3.98 13.99
C LEU A 87 10.33 -3.21 12.74
N ALA A 88 10.43 -3.91 11.61
CA ALA A 88 10.76 -3.31 10.33
C ALA A 88 9.50 -2.73 9.66
N HIS A 89 9.64 -1.65 8.90
CA HIS A 89 8.53 -0.96 8.25
C HIS A 89 8.88 -0.63 6.80
N VAL A 90 7.90 -0.73 5.91
CA VAL A 90 7.96 -0.20 4.55
C VAL A 90 6.60 0.35 4.14
N VAL A 91 6.58 1.31 3.22
CA VAL A 91 5.35 1.84 2.62
C VAL A 91 5.16 1.25 1.23
N LEU A 92 3.96 0.75 0.95
CA LEU A 92 3.54 0.28 -0.36
C LEU A 92 2.18 0.88 -0.73
N SER A 93 2.21 1.97 -1.49
CA SER A 93 1.02 2.74 -1.91
C SER A 93 0.79 2.66 -3.43
N ASN A 94 -0.47 2.67 -3.86
CA ASN A 94 -0.87 2.80 -5.28
C ASN A 94 -0.79 4.24 -5.81
N ALA A 95 -0.09 5.13 -5.11
CA ALA A 95 0.14 6.53 -5.42
C ALA A 95 0.77 6.79 -6.82
N GLY A 96 0.60 8.01 -7.34
CA GLY A 96 1.35 8.52 -8.51
C GLY A 96 2.76 8.99 -8.15
N GLU A 97 3.54 9.45 -9.14
CA GLU A 97 4.94 9.91 -8.92
C GLU A 97 5.07 11.07 -7.94
N GLU A 98 4.17 12.04 -8.03
CA GLU A 98 4.17 13.19 -7.13
C GLU A 98 3.92 12.76 -5.69
N ARG A 99 2.87 11.96 -5.47
CA ARG A 99 2.54 11.44 -4.15
C ARG A 99 3.64 10.52 -3.63
N TYR A 100 4.27 9.69 -4.47
CA TYR A 100 5.43 8.88 -4.08
C TYR A 100 6.57 9.73 -3.48
N ARG A 101 6.90 10.88 -4.07
CA ARG A 101 7.91 11.81 -3.52
C ARG A 101 7.45 12.43 -2.19
N GLN A 102 6.20 12.90 -2.12
CA GLN A 102 5.62 13.45 -0.90
C GLN A 102 5.65 12.44 0.26
N LEU A 103 5.43 11.16 -0.02
CA LEU A 103 5.51 10.10 1.00
C LEU A 103 6.93 9.96 1.56
N GLY A 104 7.96 10.12 0.74
CA GLY A 104 9.35 10.09 1.20
C GLY A 104 9.72 11.26 2.11
N GLU A 105 9.09 12.42 1.92
CA GLU A 105 9.20 13.57 2.83
C GLU A 105 8.40 13.35 4.13
N MET A 106 7.23 12.73 4.03
CA MET A 106 6.35 12.46 5.16
C MET A 106 6.91 11.36 6.09
N PHE A 107 7.55 10.36 5.52
CA PHE A 107 8.06 9.18 6.24
C PHE A 107 9.56 8.97 5.97
N PRO A 108 10.44 9.91 6.37
CA PRO A 108 11.86 9.85 6.01
C PRO A 108 12.56 8.59 6.51
N GLU A 109 12.12 8.05 7.64
CA GLU A 109 12.68 6.85 8.26
C GLU A 109 12.13 5.53 7.70
N VAL A 110 11.04 5.57 6.92
CA VAL A 110 10.39 4.38 6.37
C VAL A 110 10.63 4.31 4.86
N PRO A 111 11.21 3.23 4.32
CA PRO A 111 11.38 3.07 2.89
C PRO A 111 10.03 3.09 2.14
N ILE A 112 9.93 3.93 1.11
CA ILE A 112 8.79 3.98 0.19
C ILE A 112 9.14 3.15 -1.04
N LEU A 113 8.32 2.13 -1.32
CA LEU A 113 8.58 1.17 -2.37
C LEU A 113 7.67 1.39 -3.57
N ARG A 114 8.23 1.22 -4.76
CA ARG A 114 7.51 1.30 -6.03
C ARG A 114 8.07 0.33 -7.04
N GLY A 115 7.20 -0.29 -7.84
CA GLY A 115 7.59 -1.23 -8.88
C GLY A 115 7.07 -0.80 -10.25
N TYR A 116 7.80 -1.19 -11.29
CA TYR A 116 7.44 -1.01 -12.68
C TYR A 116 7.64 -2.31 -13.44
N THR A 117 6.81 -2.54 -14.45
CA THR A 117 7.04 -3.58 -15.46
C THR A 117 7.56 -2.92 -16.72
N LEU A 118 8.62 -3.48 -17.30
CA LEU A 118 9.12 -3.10 -18.61
C LEU A 118 9.31 -4.38 -19.41
N ARG A 119 8.45 -4.60 -20.41
CA ARG A 119 8.35 -5.88 -21.11
C ARG A 119 8.10 -7.02 -20.10
N THR A 120 9.05 -7.93 -19.92
CA THR A 120 8.99 -9.05 -18.96
C THR A 120 9.73 -8.77 -17.65
N GLU A 121 10.44 -7.65 -17.54
CA GLU A 121 11.26 -7.32 -16.39
C GLU A 121 10.49 -6.53 -15.34
N THR A 122 10.76 -6.84 -14.07
CA THR A 122 10.28 -6.06 -12.92
C THR A 122 11.40 -5.14 -12.44
N LEU A 123 11.16 -3.84 -12.54
CA LEU A 123 12.08 -2.80 -12.10
C LEU A 123 11.60 -2.26 -10.75
N LEU A 124 12.50 -2.22 -9.76
CA LEU A 124 12.19 -1.81 -8.39
C LEU A 124 12.81 -0.45 -8.10
N ARG A 125 12.04 0.43 -7.46
CA ARG A 125 12.44 1.77 -7.03
C ARG A 125 12.13 1.96 -5.55
N ARG A 126 13.06 2.60 -4.87
CA ARG A 126 13.07 2.83 -3.43
C ARG A 126 13.37 4.29 -3.15
N LEU A 127 12.62 4.90 -2.24
CA LEU A 127 12.91 6.21 -1.68
C LEU A 127 13.02 6.08 -0.16
N HIS A 128 14.16 6.44 0.41
CA HIS A 128 14.39 6.37 1.85
C HIS A 128 15.40 7.43 2.28
N ARG A 129 15.12 8.15 3.36
CA ARG A 129 15.99 9.22 3.89
C ARG A 129 16.45 10.20 2.80
N GLY A 130 15.51 10.63 1.95
CA GLY A 130 15.76 11.56 0.84
C GLY A 130 16.58 10.99 -0.33
N ARG A 131 16.98 9.72 -0.30
CA ARG A 131 17.70 9.05 -1.39
C ARG A 131 16.74 8.21 -2.21
N ASP A 132 16.53 8.62 -3.46
CA ASP A 132 15.84 7.83 -4.47
C ASP A 132 16.85 6.89 -5.13
N SER A 133 16.50 5.62 -5.28
CA SER A 133 17.33 4.64 -5.97
C SER A 133 17.44 4.91 -7.47
N TRP A 134 16.50 5.69 -8.02
CA TRP A 134 16.54 6.10 -9.42
C TRP A 134 16.76 7.61 -9.53
N THR A 135 17.58 8.02 -10.49
CA THR A 135 17.68 9.44 -10.86
C THR A 135 16.44 9.88 -11.65
N ALA A 136 16.27 11.20 -11.82
CA ALA A 136 15.21 11.75 -12.66
C ALA A 136 15.35 11.29 -14.12
N ASP A 137 16.56 11.34 -14.69
CA ASP A 137 16.85 10.94 -16.06
C ASP A 137 16.59 9.44 -16.28
N GLU A 138 16.96 8.62 -15.30
CA GLU A 138 16.69 7.20 -15.33
C GLU A 138 15.18 6.87 -15.31
N LEU A 139 14.41 7.58 -14.48
CA LEU A 139 12.94 7.45 -14.46
C LEU A 139 12.36 7.83 -15.83
N GLU A 140 12.78 8.96 -16.38
CA GLU A 140 12.32 9.44 -17.69
C GLU A 140 12.65 8.42 -18.80
N ALA A 141 13.89 7.94 -18.85
CA ALA A 141 14.33 6.94 -19.82
C ALA A 141 13.53 5.64 -19.71
N ARG A 142 13.26 5.14 -18.50
CA ARG A 142 12.46 3.93 -18.27
C ARG A 142 11.00 4.14 -18.69
N LEU A 143 10.41 5.29 -18.39
CA LEU A 143 9.05 5.63 -18.83
C LEU A 143 8.95 5.75 -20.36
N ALA A 144 9.93 6.40 -21.00
CA ALA A 144 10.04 6.51 -22.45
C ALA A 144 10.21 5.14 -23.13
N ALA A 145 10.95 4.23 -22.49
CA ALA A 145 11.08 2.84 -22.94
C ALA A 145 9.79 2.00 -22.77
N GLY A 146 8.74 2.57 -22.16
CA GLY A 146 7.44 1.93 -22.01
C GLY A 146 7.21 1.29 -20.64
N ALA A 147 8.00 1.62 -19.62
CA ALA A 147 7.75 1.12 -18.27
C ALA A 147 6.35 1.52 -17.77
N ARG A 148 5.70 0.63 -17.03
CA ARG A 148 4.36 0.83 -16.46
C ARG A 148 4.40 0.52 -14.97
N VAL A 149 3.77 1.38 -14.16
CA VAL A 149 3.70 1.19 -12.72
C VAL A 149 2.96 -0.12 -12.39
N ILE A 150 3.56 -0.94 -11.54
CA ILE A 150 2.90 -2.09 -10.93
C ILE A 150 2.06 -1.58 -9.76
N ARG A 151 0.83 -2.08 -9.62
CA ARG A 151 -0.09 -1.72 -8.55
C ARG A 151 -0.46 -2.93 -7.71
N LYS A 152 -0.83 -2.68 -6.45
CA LYS A 152 -1.58 -3.64 -5.64
C LYS A 152 -2.88 -4.01 -6.37
N PRO A 153 -3.32 -5.28 -6.37
CA PRO A 153 -2.89 -6.39 -5.50
C PRO A 153 -1.74 -7.28 -6.05
N SER A 154 -0.73 -6.71 -6.72
CA SER A 154 0.40 -7.48 -7.23
C SER A 154 1.24 -8.15 -6.13
N ALA A 155 1.34 -9.49 -6.16
CA ALA A 155 2.22 -10.27 -5.29
C ALA A 155 3.70 -9.86 -5.42
N ALA A 156 4.15 -9.46 -6.62
CA ALA A 156 5.54 -9.04 -6.85
C ALA A 156 5.92 -7.78 -6.03
N LEU A 157 4.97 -6.90 -5.74
CA LEU A 157 5.22 -5.76 -4.85
C LEU A 157 5.32 -6.17 -3.38
N VAL A 158 4.50 -7.14 -2.95
CA VAL A 158 4.60 -7.71 -1.60
C VAL A 158 5.90 -8.47 -1.45
N ASP A 159 6.35 -9.22 -2.46
CA ASP A 159 7.65 -9.88 -2.49
C ASP A 159 8.79 -8.89 -2.34
N TYR A 160 8.71 -7.74 -3.03
CA TYR A 160 9.68 -6.68 -2.87
C TYR A 160 9.68 -6.13 -1.44
N ALA A 161 8.49 -5.85 -0.89
CA ALA A 161 8.36 -5.37 0.49
C ALA A 161 8.92 -6.35 1.52
N VAL A 162 8.68 -7.66 1.38
CA VAL A 162 9.23 -8.70 2.25
C VAL A 162 10.76 -8.73 2.19
N ARG A 163 11.35 -8.61 0.99
CA ARG A 163 12.82 -8.56 0.83
C ARG A 163 13.42 -7.32 1.48
N GLU A 164 12.78 -6.15 1.30
CA GLU A 164 13.22 -4.90 1.92
C GLU A 164 13.13 -4.97 3.46
N LEU A 165 12.07 -5.59 3.99
CA LEU A 165 11.90 -5.81 5.43
C LEU A 165 12.93 -6.79 6.03
N GLY A 166 13.58 -7.62 5.21
CA GLY A 166 14.52 -8.65 5.68
C GLY A 166 13.88 -9.70 6.59
N CYS A 167 12.57 -9.93 6.43
CA CYS A 167 11.77 -10.80 7.29
C CYS A 167 11.24 -12.02 6.55
N GLU A 168 10.93 -13.09 7.28
CA GLU A 168 10.15 -14.20 6.74
C GLU A 168 8.68 -13.78 6.57
N ARG A 169 8.01 -14.28 5.53
CA ARG A 169 6.61 -13.92 5.22
C ARG A 169 5.65 -14.16 6.39
N ALA A 170 5.87 -15.23 7.15
CA ALA A 170 5.04 -15.60 8.29
C ALA A 170 4.98 -14.52 9.38
N VAL A 171 6.07 -13.73 9.53
CA VAL A 171 6.17 -12.65 10.53
C VAL A 171 5.90 -11.26 9.94
N VAL A 172 5.49 -11.18 8.66
CA VAL A 172 5.13 -9.92 7.98
C VAL A 172 3.61 -9.76 7.94
N VAL A 173 3.16 -8.52 8.12
CA VAL A 173 1.75 -8.14 7.98
C VAL A 173 1.60 -6.91 7.10
N MET A 174 0.59 -6.92 6.24
CA MET A 174 0.14 -5.73 5.52
C MET A 174 -1.03 -5.07 6.25
N VAL A 175 -0.93 -3.76 6.49
CA VAL A 175 -1.98 -2.94 7.12
C VAL A 175 -2.59 -2.03 6.07
N GLY A 176 -3.90 -2.21 5.82
CA GLY A 176 -4.62 -1.55 4.74
C GLY A 176 -6.11 -1.33 5.04
N ASP A 177 -6.74 -0.48 4.25
CA ASP A 177 -8.19 -0.19 4.34
C ASP A 177 -8.99 -0.71 3.14
N GLN A 178 -8.36 -1.41 2.20
CA GLN A 178 -9.03 -1.96 1.02
C GLN A 178 -8.90 -3.48 0.93
N TYR A 179 -9.99 -4.15 0.56
CA TYR A 179 -10.02 -5.60 0.38
C TYR A 179 -9.40 -6.04 -0.94
N LEU A 180 -9.70 -5.35 -2.05
CA LEU A 180 -9.23 -5.78 -3.38
C LEU A 180 -7.76 -5.46 -3.64
N THR A 181 -7.15 -4.55 -2.88
CA THR A 181 -5.75 -4.14 -3.07
C THR A 181 -4.87 -4.64 -1.94
N ASP A 182 -5.13 -4.22 -0.71
CA ASP A 182 -4.22 -4.49 0.42
C ASP A 182 -4.37 -5.94 0.89
N VAL A 183 -5.59 -6.34 1.24
CA VAL A 183 -5.85 -7.71 1.74
C VAL A 183 -5.56 -8.74 0.65
N ALA A 184 -6.09 -8.53 -0.56
CA ALA A 184 -5.82 -9.43 -1.67
C ALA A 184 -4.34 -9.46 -2.06
N GLY A 185 -3.65 -8.31 -2.06
CA GLY A 185 -2.22 -8.25 -2.34
C GLY A 185 -1.40 -9.02 -1.30
N ALA A 186 -1.70 -8.82 -0.02
CA ALA A 186 -1.06 -9.53 1.08
C ALA A 186 -1.24 -11.05 0.96
N ASN A 187 -2.48 -11.49 0.73
CA ASN A 187 -2.80 -12.91 0.60
C ASN A 187 -2.16 -13.54 -0.65
N LEU A 188 -2.16 -12.84 -1.79
CA LEU A 188 -1.46 -13.28 -3.01
C LEU A 188 0.06 -13.35 -2.79
N GLY A 189 0.62 -12.46 -1.98
CA GLY A 189 2.02 -12.46 -1.56
C GLY A 189 2.33 -13.40 -0.38
N GLY A 190 1.35 -14.13 0.14
CA GLY A 190 1.53 -15.06 1.25
C GLY A 190 1.96 -14.43 2.58
N VAL A 191 1.61 -13.16 2.83
CA VAL A 191 1.81 -12.49 4.12
C VAL A 191 0.46 -12.27 4.82
N ARG A 192 0.49 -12.00 6.13
CA ARG A 192 -0.74 -11.73 6.90
C ARG A 192 -1.31 -10.36 6.55
N SER A 193 -2.59 -10.16 6.80
CA SER A 193 -3.28 -8.90 6.50
C SER A 193 -4.16 -8.41 7.64
N ILE A 194 -4.09 -7.10 7.91
CA ILE A 194 -4.97 -6.37 8.81
C ILE A 194 -5.83 -5.43 7.97
N LYS A 195 -7.14 -5.61 8.07
CA LYS A 195 -8.12 -4.70 7.50
C LYS A 195 -8.59 -3.70 8.55
N LEU A 196 -8.37 -2.41 8.28
CA LEU A 196 -8.87 -1.30 9.09
C LEU A 196 -10.07 -0.61 8.41
N PRO A 197 -10.91 0.14 9.15
CA PRO A 197 -11.83 1.09 8.55
C PRO A 197 -11.08 2.20 7.82
N THR A 198 -11.64 2.70 6.72
CA THR A 198 -11.09 3.85 6.00
C THR A 198 -11.15 5.10 6.87
N LEU A 199 -9.98 5.60 7.26
CA LEU A 199 -9.84 6.82 8.03
C LEU A 199 -10.19 8.05 7.17
N ALA A 200 -10.77 9.09 7.80
CA ALA A 200 -11.15 10.35 7.15
C ALA A 200 -11.94 10.16 5.83
N ARG A 201 -12.82 9.16 5.76
CA ARG A 201 -13.55 8.75 4.54
C ARG A 201 -14.26 9.91 3.82
N ALA A 202 -14.71 10.93 4.54
CA ALA A 202 -15.35 12.12 3.95
C ALA A 202 -14.42 12.92 3.03
N THR A 203 -13.11 12.78 3.19
CA THR A 203 -12.08 13.49 2.40
C THR A 203 -11.82 12.84 1.05
N PHE A 204 -12.28 11.61 0.86
CA PHE A 204 -12.04 10.86 -0.36
C PHE A 204 -12.93 11.33 -1.51
N ARG A 205 -12.32 11.39 -2.69
CA ARG A 205 -13.04 11.70 -3.92
C ARG A 205 -14.23 10.74 -4.13
N PRO A 206 -15.36 11.20 -4.69
CA PRO A 206 -16.58 10.39 -4.85
C PRO A 206 -16.33 9.02 -5.51
N GLU A 207 -15.50 8.97 -6.54
CA GLU A 207 -15.17 7.75 -7.26
C GLU A 207 -14.41 6.73 -6.41
N VAL A 208 -13.58 7.19 -5.46
CA VAL A 208 -12.90 6.30 -4.51
C VAL A 208 -13.88 5.77 -3.48
N ARG A 209 -14.76 6.62 -2.95
CA ARG A 209 -15.80 6.20 -1.99
C ARG A 209 -16.77 5.19 -2.61
N PHE A 210 -17.09 5.35 -3.89
CA PHE A 210 -17.87 4.38 -4.66
C PHE A 210 -17.14 3.05 -4.80
N SER A 211 -15.85 3.06 -5.15
CA SER A 211 -15.02 1.85 -5.22
C SER A 211 -14.96 1.11 -3.87
N GLN A 212 -14.79 1.85 -2.77
CA GLN A 212 -14.79 1.28 -1.40
C GLN A 212 -16.14 0.65 -1.04
N TRP A 213 -17.25 1.28 -1.44
CA TRP A 213 -18.58 0.71 -1.23
C TRP A 213 -18.76 -0.58 -2.04
N LEU A 214 -18.37 -0.59 -3.32
CA LEU A 214 -18.44 -1.78 -4.16
C LEU A 214 -17.57 -2.92 -3.60
N GLU A 215 -16.37 -2.62 -3.11
CA GLU A 215 -15.52 -3.59 -2.40
C GLU A 215 -16.21 -4.19 -1.19
N ALA A 216 -16.87 -3.37 -0.37
CA ALA A 216 -17.59 -3.84 0.81
C ALA A 216 -18.76 -4.77 0.44
N VAL A 217 -19.51 -4.42 -0.61
CA VAL A 217 -20.59 -5.28 -1.15
C VAL A 217 -20.03 -6.60 -1.64
N LEU A 218 -18.96 -6.57 -2.45
CA LEU A 218 -18.31 -7.78 -2.94
C LEU A 218 -17.83 -8.65 -1.78
N TYR A 219 -17.20 -8.06 -0.75
CA TYR A 219 -16.76 -8.80 0.42
C TYR A 219 -17.91 -9.56 1.09
N VAL A 220 -19.04 -8.90 1.36
CA VAL A 220 -20.24 -9.52 1.98
C VAL A 220 -20.86 -10.62 1.11
N LEU A 221 -20.77 -10.50 -0.22
CA LEU A 221 -21.29 -11.52 -1.13
C LEU A 221 -20.43 -12.79 -1.16
N PHE A 222 -19.13 -12.67 -0.88
CA PHE A 222 -18.17 -13.78 -0.95
C PHE A 222 -17.80 -14.37 0.43
N TYR A 223 -18.04 -13.65 1.54
CA TYR A 223 -17.65 -14.00 2.91
C TYR A 223 -18.70 -13.57 3.94
#